data_AF-A0AAP6KZU3-F1
#
_entry.id   AF-A0AAP6KZU3-F1
#
_cell.length_a   1.000
_cell.length_b   1.000
_cell.length_c   1.000
_cell.angle_alpha   90.00
_cell.angle_beta   90.00
_cell.angle_gamma   90.00
#
_symmetry.space_group_name_H-M   'P 1'
#
loop_
_entity.id
_entity.type
_entity.pdbx_description
1 polymer ?
#
loop_
_entity_poly.entity_id
_entity_poly.type
_entity_poly.pdbx_seq_one_letter_code
_entity_poly.pdbx_strand_id
1 'polypeptide(L)'
;MRTLTLMAASLLLAACSTQTPQLVGNDQDAHGCRASAGYQWSPLLGQCVRLFEQGVRLQSLEATETGSAFVLFNADRSKAELTLPSGELIPLDRQGEEGNWSWQGGSYQLFPWKGYVLKSGERALFHGDSALQP
;
A
#
# COMPACT_ATOMS: atom_id res chain seq x y z
N MET A 1 -44.35 64.43 7.70
CA MET A 1 -43.81 63.87 8.96
C MET A 1 -43.81 62.35 8.79
N ARG A 2 -42.74 61.76 8.25
CA ARG A 2 -41.69 60.99 8.95
C ARG A 2 -42.22 59.84 9.82
N THR A 3 -42.05 58.61 9.32
CA THR A 3 -41.55 57.34 9.95
C THR A 3 -41.92 56.22 8.96
N LEU A 4 -41.05 55.63 8.11
CA LEU A 4 -39.79 54.89 8.36
C LEU A 4 -39.90 53.89 9.51
N THR A 5 -40.12 52.61 9.18
CA THR A 5 -39.37 51.47 9.73
C THR A 5 -39.64 50.19 8.92
N LEU A 6 -38.55 49.70 8.32
CA LEU A 6 -38.39 48.34 7.80
C LEU A 6 -38.41 47.35 8.97
N MET A 7 -38.98 46.16 8.78
CA MET A 7 -38.40 44.92 9.30
C MET A 7 -38.77 43.76 8.37
N ALA A 8 -37.86 43.48 7.44
CA ALA A 8 -37.77 42.17 6.82
C ALA A 8 -37.35 41.18 7.92
N ALA A 9 -38.26 40.29 8.30
CA ALA A 9 -37.94 39.18 9.20
C ALA A 9 -37.14 38.13 8.43
N SER A 10 -35.86 38.42 8.23
CA SER A 10 -34.87 37.47 7.75
C SER A 10 -34.66 36.42 8.85
N LEU A 11 -35.40 35.31 8.79
CA LEU A 11 -35.06 34.10 9.54
C LEU A 11 -33.72 33.57 8.97
N LEU A 12 -32.62 34.05 9.55
CA LEU A 12 -31.32 33.43 9.43
C LEU A 12 -31.39 32.09 10.18
N LEU A 13 -31.72 31.00 9.47
CA LEU A 13 -31.39 29.66 9.95
C LEU A 13 -29.87 29.57 10.02
N ALA A 14 -29.33 29.84 11.22
CA ALA A 14 -27.95 29.54 11.55
C ALA A 14 -27.78 28.01 11.45
N ALA A 15 -27.23 27.55 10.32
CA ALA A 15 -26.80 26.17 10.16
C ALA A 15 -25.62 25.92 11.11
N CYS A 16 -25.90 25.40 12.30
CA CYS A 16 -24.88 24.81 13.15
C CYS A 16 -24.34 23.56 12.44
N SER A 17 -23.20 23.69 11.77
CA SER A 17 -22.41 22.55 11.31
C SER A 17 -21.84 21.83 12.54
N THR A 18 -22.56 20.85 13.08
CA THR A 18 -22.00 19.91 14.06
C THR A 18 -20.89 19.10 13.39
N GLN A 19 -19.65 19.47 13.69
CA GLN A 19 -18.49 18.71 13.27
C GLN A 19 -18.46 17.40 14.06
N THR A 20 -18.83 16.29 13.42
CA THR A 20 -18.73 14.96 14.01
C THR A 20 -17.28 14.72 14.42
N PRO A 21 -17.00 14.40 15.68
CA PRO A 21 -15.65 14.10 16.12
C PRO A 21 -15.11 12.96 15.26
N GLN A 22 -13.98 13.20 14.58
CA GLN A 22 -13.28 12.18 13.82
C GLN A 22 -12.73 11.16 14.82
N LEU A 23 -13.40 10.01 14.94
CA LEU A 23 -12.97 8.94 15.84
C LEU A 23 -11.69 8.32 15.26
N VAL A 24 -10.61 8.38 16.02
CA VAL A 24 -9.33 7.76 15.66
C VAL A 24 -9.50 6.26 15.41
N GLY A 25 -8.92 5.78 14.32
CA GLY A 25 -8.99 4.37 13.92
C GLY A 25 -10.33 3.92 13.35
N ASN A 26 -11.27 4.81 13.01
CA ASN A 26 -12.47 4.44 12.23
C ASN A 26 -12.24 4.58 10.71
N ASP A 27 -11.10 4.09 10.24
CA ASP A 27 -10.58 4.24 8.87
C ASP A 27 -10.58 2.91 8.10
N GLN A 28 -11.60 2.08 8.32
CA GLN A 28 -11.77 0.86 7.55
C GLN A 28 -12.07 1.19 6.08
N ASP A 29 -11.34 0.56 5.16
CA ASP A 29 -11.64 0.62 3.73
C ASP A 29 -12.82 -0.30 3.33
N ALA A 30 -13.11 -0.38 2.03
CA ALA A 30 -14.18 -1.22 1.49
C ALA A 30 -13.98 -2.74 1.74
N HIS A 31 -12.76 -3.15 2.05
CA HIS A 31 -12.40 -4.52 2.40
C HIS A 31 -12.36 -4.75 3.92
N GLY A 32 -12.62 -3.72 4.72
CA GLY A 32 -12.52 -3.76 6.17
C GLY A 32 -11.09 -3.62 6.70
N CYS A 33 -10.12 -3.28 5.85
CA CYS A 33 -8.73 -3.10 6.27
C CYS A 33 -8.56 -1.74 6.95
N ARG A 34 -7.89 -1.75 8.11
CA ARG A 34 -7.69 -0.55 8.93
C ARG A 34 -6.27 -0.02 8.75
N ALA A 35 -6.13 1.00 7.89
CA ALA A 35 -4.82 1.52 7.49
C ALA A 35 -4.02 2.09 8.69
N SER A 36 -4.69 2.68 9.67
CA SER A 36 -4.08 3.21 10.90
C SER A 36 -3.43 2.13 11.76
N ALA A 37 -3.84 0.87 11.60
CA ALA A 37 -3.22 -0.29 12.24
C ALA A 37 -2.14 -0.95 11.35
N GLY A 38 -1.88 -0.40 10.16
CA GLY A 38 -0.92 -0.91 9.19
C GLY A 38 -1.46 -2.03 8.29
N TYR A 39 -2.77 -2.26 8.29
CA TYR A 39 -3.39 -3.23 7.40
C TYR A 39 -3.66 -2.63 6.01
N GLN A 40 -3.45 -3.44 4.97
CA GLN A 40 -3.89 -3.15 3.62
C GLN A 40 -4.49 -4.40 2.98
N TRP A 41 -5.38 -4.22 2.00
CA TRP A 41 -5.95 -5.34 1.26
C TRP A 41 -4.90 -5.98 0.34
N SER A 42 -4.73 -7.29 0.42
CA SER A 42 -3.97 -8.08 -0.55
C SER A 42 -4.93 -8.81 -1.50
N PRO A 43 -5.04 -8.39 -2.77
CA PRO A 43 -5.73 -9.17 -3.80
C PRO A 43 -5.20 -10.60 -3.92
N LEU A 44 -3.88 -10.81 -3.76
CA LEU A 44 -3.27 -12.14 -3.86
C LEU A 44 -3.76 -13.11 -2.78
N LEU A 45 -3.87 -12.66 -1.52
CA LEU A 45 -4.28 -13.51 -0.40
C LEU A 45 -5.76 -13.39 -0.04
N GLY A 46 -6.47 -12.42 -0.63
CA GLY A 46 -7.89 -12.17 -0.33
C GLY A 46 -8.14 -11.78 1.13
N GLN A 47 -7.20 -11.08 1.77
CA GLN A 47 -7.29 -10.68 3.17
C GLN A 47 -6.52 -9.40 3.46
N CYS A 48 -6.81 -8.79 4.62
CA CYS A 48 -6.03 -7.66 5.12
C CYS A 48 -4.70 -8.15 5.70
N VAL A 49 -3.59 -7.60 5.20
CA VAL A 49 -2.23 -7.98 5.59
C VAL A 49 -1.45 -6.79 6.14
N ARG A 50 -0.46 -7.07 7.00
CA ARG A 50 0.57 -6.10 7.39
C ARG A 50 1.86 -6.51 6.68
N LEU A 51 2.25 -5.76 5.65
CA LEU A 51 3.38 -6.14 4.79
C LEU A 51 4.70 -6.26 5.56
N PHE A 52 4.90 -5.51 6.63
CA PHE A 52 6.10 -5.61 7.46
C PHE A 52 6.14 -6.85 8.36
N GLU A 53 5.02 -7.54 8.56
CA GLU A 53 4.98 -8.81 9.31
C GLU A 53 4.96 -10.02 8.37
N GLN A 54 4.31 -9.89 7.22
CA GLN A 54 3.96 -11.02 6.36
C GLN A 54 4.71 -11.01 5.01
N GLY A 55 5.26 -9.86 4.62
CA GLY A 55 5.97 -9.67 3.37
C GLY A 55 7.49 -9.62 3.57
N VAL A 56 8.22 -9.95 2.51
CA VAL A 56 9.66 -9.72 2.44
C VAL A 56 9.90 -8.25 2.14
N ARG A 57 10.62 -7.56 3.04
CA ARG A 57 10.99 -6.17 2.86
C ARG A 57 12.23 -6.05 1.96
N LEU A 58 12.15 -5.18 0.96
CA LEU A 58 13.24 -4.83 0.05
C LEU A 58 13.62 -3.36 0.24
N GLN A 59 14.91 -3.12 0.47
CA GLN A 59 15.51 -1.80 0.67
C GLN A 59 15.97 -1.24 -0.68
N SER A 60 15.82 0.07 -0.88
CA SER A 60 16.32 0.72 -2.10
C SER A 60 17.84 0.61 -2.17
N LEU A 61 18.36 0.41 -3.37
CA LEU A 61 19.79 0.48 -3.66
C LEU A 61 20.26 1.94 -3.84
N GLU A 62 19.34 2.88 -4.02
CA GLU A 62 19.65 4.30 -4.09
C GLU A 62 19.72 4.89 -2.68
N ALA A 63 20.91 5.33 -2.27
CA ALA A 63 21.16 5.80 -0.89
C ALA A 63 20.30 7.01 -0.46
N THR A 64 19.77 7.77 -1.42
CA THR A 64 18.90 8.93 -1.15
C THR A 64 17.43 8.57 -0.99
N GLU A 65 17.04 7.33 -1.28
CA GLU A 65 15.66 6.86 -1.15
C GLU A 65 15.48 6.06 0.14
N THR A 66 14.54 6.49 0.98
CA THR A 66 14.23 5.81 2.26
C THR A 66 13.06 4.83 2.15
N GLY A 67 12.40 4.79 0.99
CA GLY A 67 11.26 3.91 0.72
C GLY A 67 11.65 2.44 0.66
N SER A 68 10.71 1.56 0.98
CA SER A 68 10.89 0.11 0.85
C SER A 68 9.81 -0.47 -0.04
N ALA A 69 10.20 -1.43 -0.86
CA ALA A 69 9.25 -2.31 -1.51
C ALA A 69 8.98 -3.53 -0.63
N PHE A 70 7.85 -4.18 -0.82
CA PHE A 70 7.50 -5.41 -0.13
C PHE A 70 7.04 -6.46 -1.13
N VAL A 71 7.36 -7.72 -0.85
CA VAL A 71 6.91 -8.86 -1.65
C VAL A 71 6.15 -9.84 -0.77
N LEU A 72 4.89 -10.06 -1.08
CA LEU A 72 4.06 -11.09 -0.47
C LEU A 72 3.96 -12.28 -1.43
N PHE A 73 4.11 -13.50 -0.92
CA PHE A 73 3.97 -14.71 -1.73
C PHE A 73 2.68 -15.45 -1.38
N ASN A 74 2.10 -16.15 -2.35
CA ASN A 74 1.11 -17.18 -2.05
C ASN A 74 1.79 -18.44 -1.48
N ALA A 75 0.99 -19.39 -0.99
CA ALA A 75 1.49 -20.55 -0.23
C ALA A 75 2.53 -21.41 -0.97
N ASP A 76 2.36 -21.64 -2.27
CA ASP A 76 3.27 -22.44 -3.11
C ASP A 76 4.36 -21.58 -3.81
N ARG A 77 4.37 -20.28 -3.53
CA ARG A 77 5.23 -19.26 -4.13
C ARG A 77 5.17 -19.24 -5.67
N SER A 78 4.10 -19.72 -6.28
CA SER A 78 3.89 -19.60 -7.74
C SER A 78 3.52 -18.18 -8.15
N LYS A 79 3.01 -17.39 -7.21
CA LYS A 79 2.63 -15.99 -7.39
C LYS A 79 3.22 -15.12 -6.30
N ALA A 80 3.46 -13.86 -6.63
CA ALA A 80 3.85 -12.84 -5.69
C ALA A 80 3.10 -11.53 -5.96
N GLU A 81 3.03 -10.70 -4.93
CA GLU A 81 2.44 -9.37 -4.97
C GLU A 81 3.52 -8.39 -4.51
N LEU A 82 3.95 -7.52 -5.43
CA LEU A 82 4.94 -6.49 -5.19
C LEU A 82 4.22 -5.19 -4.82
N THR A 83 4.55 -4.61 -3.68
CA THR A 83 4.14 -3.26 -3.31
C THR A 83 5.36 -2.33 -3.38
N LEU A 84 5.31 -1.31 -4.23
CA LEU A 84 6.36 -0.31 -4.36
C LEU A 84 6.27 0.75 -3.26
N PRO A 85 7.33 1.54 -3.00
CA PRO A 85 7.27 2.65 -2.04
C PRO A 85 6.17 3.69 -2.34
N SER A 86 5.75 3.80 -3.60
CA SER A 86 4.63 4.66 -4.04
C SER A 86 3.26 4.16 -3.57
N GLY A 87 3.17 2.93 -3.07
CA GLY A 87 1.91 2.22 -2.79
C GLY A 87 1.33 1.50 -4.00
N GLU A 88 2.00 1.54 -5.16
CA GLU A 88 1.60 0.77 -6.34
C GLU A 88 1.76 -0.73 -6.07
N LEU A 89 0.73 -1.50 -6.42
CA LEU A 89 0.66 -2.95 -6.23
C LEU A 89 0.70 -3.65 -7.59
N ILE A 90 1.63 -4.59 -7.74
CA ILE A 90 1.94 -5.26 -9.00
C ILE A 90 1.92 -6.77 -8.79
N PRO A 91 1.02 -7.52 -9.48
CA PRO A 91 1.04 -8.97 -9.44
C PRO A 91 2.23 -9.50 -10.24
N LEU A 92 2.90 -10.51 -9.71
CA LEU A 92 4.02 -11.19 -10.35
C LEU A 92 3.75 -12.71 -10.41
N ASP A 93 4.03 -13.32 -11.55
CA ASP A 93 3.95 -14.77 -11.74
C ASP A 93 5.34 -15.38 -11.78
N ARG A 94 5.52 -16.54 -11.13
CA ARG A 94 6.78 -17.29 -11.20
C ARG A 94 6.94 -17.86 -12.60
N GLN A 95 8.09 -17.62 -13.21
CA GLN A 95 8.46 -18.11 -14.53
C GLN A 95 9.89 -18.65 -14.52
N GLY A 96 10.22 -19.45 -15.54
CA GLY A 96 11.53 -20.09 -15.68
C GLY A 96 11.57 -21.53 -15.16
N GLU A 97 12.77 -22.10 -15.17
CA GLU A 97 13.03 -23.49 -14.78
C GLU A 97 13.63 -23.57 -13.37
N GLU A 98 13.64 -24.77 -12.80
CA GLU A 98 14.27 -25.01 -11.50
C GLU A 98 15.73 -24.55 -11.49
N GLY A 99 16.08 -23.71 -10.51
CA GLY A 99 17.41 -23.10 -10.41
C GLY A 99 17.60 -21.79 -11.20
N ASN A 100 16.66 -21.42 -12.07
CA ASN A 100 16.70 -20.16 -12.83
C ASN A 100 15.32 -19.50 -12.95
N TRP A 101 14.50 -19.59 -11.90
CA TRP A 101 13.19 -18.96 -11.86
C TRP A 101 13.24 -17.55 -11.29
N SER A 102 12.27 -16.73 -11.70
CA SER A 102 12.02 -15.37 -11.21
C SER A 102 10.52 -15.12 -11.16
N TRP A 103 10.08 -14.12 -10.39
CA TRP A 103 8.69 -13.63 -10.48
C TRP A 103 8.66 -12.39 -11.36
N GLN A 104 7.75 -12.37 -12.34
CA GLN A 104 7.71 -11.34 -13.37
C GLN A 104 6.31 -10.75 -13.51
N GLY A 105 6.24 -9.43 -13.70
CA GLY A 105 4.98 -8.71 -13.92
C GLY A 105 5.22 -7.21 -14.14
N GLY A 106 4.47 -6.61 -15.07
CA GLY A 106 4.74 -5.26 -15.53
C GLY A 106 6.15 -5.14 -16.12
N SER A 107 6.92 -4.13 -15.69
CA SER A 107 8.34 -3.98 -16.03
C SER A 107 9.28 -4.66 -15.03
N TYR A 108 8.74 -5.33 -14.01
CA TYR A 108 9.48 -5.78 -12.84
C TYR A 108 9.78 -7.27 -12.87
N GLN A 109 10.96 -7.61 -12.33
CA GLN A 109 11.40 -8.99 -12.14
C GLN A 109 12.07 -9.14 -10.77
N LEU A 110 11.64 -10.14 -10.01
CA LEU A 110 12.20 -10.49 -8.71
C LEU A 110 13.04 -11.77 -8.82
N PHE A 111 14.33 -11.66 -8.51
CA PHE A 111 15.27 -12.77 -8.59
C PHE A 111 15.65 -13.30 -7.20
N PRO A 112 15.67 -14.62 -6.97
CA PRO A 112 16.13 -15.24 -5.72
C PRO A 112 17.66 -15.31 -5.64
N TRP A 113 18.33 -14.16 -5.46
CA TRP A 113 19.79 -14.10 -5.41
C TRP A 113 20.28 -13.58 -4.06
N LYS A 114 20.83 -14.48 -3.22
CA LYS A 114 21.29 -14.18 -1.84
C LYS A 114 20.23 -13.42 -1.02
N GLY A 115 18.99 -13.88 -1.10
CA GLY A 115 17.81 -13.10 -0.74
C GLY A 115 16.99 -12.84 -1.99
N TYR A 116 16.55 -11.60 -2.18
CA TYR A 116 15.85 -11.16 -3.36
C TYR A 116 16.42 -9.87 -3.93
N VAL A 117 16.44 -9.78 -5.25
CA VAL A 117 16.76 -8.55 -5.99
C VAL A 117 15.59 -8.23 -6.89
N LEU A 118 15.02 -7.03 -6.72
CA LEU A 118 13.99 -6.50 -7.61
C LEU A 118 14.64 -5.64 -8.68
N LYS A 119 14.34 -5.95 -9.94
CA LYS A 119 14.82 -5.23 -11.12
C LYS A 119 13.66 -4.63 -11.89
N SER A 120 13.94 -3.52 -12.59
CA SER A 120 13.13 -3.05 -13.71
C SER A 120 14.02 -3.00 -14.96
N GLY A 121 13.73 -3.85 -15.94
CA GLY A 121 14.66 -4.15 -17.02
C GLY A 121 16.02 -4.62 -16.50
N GLU A 122 17.10 -4.00 -16.95
CA GLU A 122 18.46 -4.36 -16.53
C GLU A 122 18.87 -3.77 -15.18
N ARG A 123 18.16 -2.73 -14.70
CA ARG A 123 18.51 -1.99 -13.48
C ARG A 123 18.00 -2.73 -12.24
N ALA A 124 18.90 -3.00 -11.29
CA ALA A 124 18.52 -3.39 -9.94
C ALA A 124 18.05 -2.16 -9.16
N LEU A 125 16.91 -2.28 -8.47
CA LEU A 125 16.27 -1.19 -7.76
C LEU A 125 16.27 -1.43 -6.25
N PHE A 126 15.92 -2.64 -5.83
CA PHE A 126 15.80 -2.99 -4.42
C PHE A 126 16.44 -4.35 -4.14
N HIS A 127 16.87 -4.55 -2.90
CA HIS A 127 17.36 -5.84 -2.41
C HIS A 127 16.84 -6.13 -1.00
N GLY A 128 16.69 -7.40 -0.65
CA GLY A 128 16.28 -7.79 0.70
C GLY A 128 16.62 -9.24 1.00
N ASP A 129 16.65 -9.59 2.28
CA ASP A 129 16.91 -10.97 2.71
C ASP A 129 15.72 -11.87 2.38
N SER A 130 15.95 -13.19 2.32
CA SER A 130 14.86 -14.15 2.07
C SER A 130 13.96 -14.38 3.29
N ALA A 131 14.38 -13.91 4.46
CA ALA A 131 13.64 -13.99 5.71
C ALA A 131 12.72 -12.77 5.87
N LEU A 132 11.60 -12.98 6.57
CA LEU A 132 10.78 -11.88 7.07
C LEU A 132 11.63 -11.08 8.08
N GLN A 133 11.75 -9.78 7.88
CA GLN A 133 12.45 -8.91 8.83
C GLN A 133 11.52 -8.67 10.03
N PRO A 134 12.00 -8.81 11.28
CA PRO A 134 11.20 -8.60 12.48
C PRO A 134 10.80 -7.13 12.71
#